data_AF-A0A7U7GBY4-F1
#
_entry.id   AF-A0A7U7GBY4-F1
#
_cell.length_a   1.000
_cell.length_b   1.000
_cell.length_c   1.000
_cell.angle_alpha   90.00
_cell.angle_beta   90.00
_cell.angle_gamma   90.00
#
_symmetry.space_group_name_H-M   'P 1'
#
loop_
_entity.id
_entity.type
_entity.pdbx_description
1 polymer ?
#
loop_
_entity_poly.entity_id
_entity_poly.type
_entity_poly.pdbx_seq_one_letter_code
_entity_poly.pdbx_strand_id
1 'polypeptide(L)'
;MKTEGLLKEALLRLWEQARTRKWTRLTQVQLAVFELEGGLKLFGLVNATPGATVQVKLDGGYETAEGSTVQVTFEGMAKDFKVVREFLEPQRKAAKSACGQIRLTVTFHQGLALAGDEPEKFGEKLAKLGAGTIQIQATAEGGA
;
A
#
# COMPACT_ATOMS: atom_id res chain seq x y z
N MET A 1 -2.25 12.66 9.37
CA MET A 1 -1.84 11.88 10.57
C MET A 1 -0.98 10.71 10.13
N LYS A 2 -0.01 10.23 10.91
CA LYS A 2 1.00 9.25 10.45
C LYS A 2 1.35 8.21 11.52
N THR A 3 1.55 6.96 11.10
CA THR A 3 2.04 5.83 11.91
C THR A 3 3.08 5.00 11.14
N GLU A 4 3.92 4.25 11.85
CA GLU A 4 4.94 3.37 11.26
C GLU A 4 5.00 2.05 12.04
N GLY A 5 5.26 0.94 11.35
CA GLY A 5 5.37 -0.38 11.93
C GLY A 5 4.90 -1.48 10.98
N LEU A 6 4.66 -2.68 11.51
CA LEU A 6 4.02 -3.75 10.76
C LEU A 6 2.62 -3.31 10.31
N LEU A 7 2.22 -3.69 9.09
CA LEU A 7 0.98 -3.25 8.45
C LEU A 7 -0.24 -3.25 9.39
N LYS A 8 -0.52 -4.37 10.08
CA LYS A 8 -1.68 -4.46 10.99
C LYS A 8 -1.60 -3.46 12.13
N GLU A 9 -0.44 -3.37 12.79
CA GLU A 9 -0.23 -2.52 13.95
C GLU A 9 -0.19 -1.03 13.59
N ALA A 10 0.38 -0.71 12.43
CA ALA A 10 0.42 0.65 11.91
C ALA A 10 -0.99 1.15 11.58
N LEU A 11 -1.81 0.31 10.94
CA LEU A 11 -3.21 0.64 10.63
C LEU A 11 -4.07 0.73 11.89
N LEU A 12 -3.95 -0.22 12.82
CA LEU A 12 -4.71 -0.20 14.08
C LEU A 12 -4.48 1.12 14.84
N ARG A 13 -3.20 1.49 15.02
CA ARG A 13 -2.84 2.77 15.65
C ARG A 13 -3.34 3.98 14.85
N LEU A 14 -3.38 3.89 13.52
CA LEU A 14 -3.92 4.96 12.68
C LEU A 14 -5.42 5.15 12.95
N TRP A 15 -6.20 4.07 13.05
CA TRP A 15 -7.63 4.15 13.36
C TRP A 15 -7.89 4.73 14.76
N GLU A 16 -7.15 4.27 15.76
CA GLU A 16 -7.24 4.76 17.14
C GLU A 16 -6.95 6.26 17.23
N GLN A 17 -5.90 6.73 16.55
CA GLN A 17 -5.56 8.16 16.53
C GLN A 17 -6.63 8.99 15.80
N ALA A 18 -7.23 8.48 14.71
CA ALA A 18 -8.32 9.17 14.02
C ALA A 18 -9.56 9.30 14.92
N ARG A 19 -9.94 8.22 15.60
CA ARG A 19 -11.06 8.22 16.57
C ARG A 19 -10.81 9.17 17.73
N THR A 20 -9.59 9.21 18.25
CA THR A 20 -9.18 10.16 19.32
C THR A 20 -9.31 11.61 18.86
N ARG A 21 -9.09 11.89 17.56
CA ARG A 21 -9.30 13.21 16.94
C ARG A 21 -10.77 13.52 16.61
N LYS A 22 -11.69 12.63 16.98
CA LYS A 22 -13.14 12.72 16.69
C LYS A 22 -13.47 12.79 15.19
N TRP A 23 -12.61 12.21 14.35
CA TRP A 23 -12.95 12.04 12.94
C TRP A 23 -14.06 11.00 12.81
N THR A 24 -15.02 11.26 11.93
CA THR A 24 -16.10 10.31 11.63
C THR A 24 -15.73 9.43 10.44
N ARG A 25 -14.92 9.95 9.52
CA ARG A 25 -14.53 9.27 8.28
C ARG A 25 -13.08 9.58 7.88
N LEU A 26 -12.47 8.63 7.18
CA LEU A 26 -11.22 8.83 6.45
C LEU A 26 -11.48 8.97 4.97
N THR A 27 -10.99 10.04 4.36
CA THR A 27 -11.11 10.27 2.91
C THR A 27 -9.96 9.61 2.16
N GLN A 28 -8.79 9.54 2.79
CA GLN A 28 -7.59 9.00 2.16
C GLN A 28 -6.70 8.25 3.16
N VAL A 29 -6.13 7.14 2.71
CA VAL A 29 -5.06 6.41 3.40
C VAL A 29 -3.93 6.17 2.41
N GLN A 30 -2.73 6.59 2.76
CA GLN A 30 -1.51 6.34 2.02
C GLN A 30 -0.65 5.30 2.75
N LEU A 31 -0.19 4.28 2.03
CA LEU A 31 0.69 3.22 2.52
C LEU A 31 2.02 3.30 1.78
N ALA A 32 3.09 3.66 2.46
CA ALA A 32 4.44 3.58 1.92
C ALA A 32 5.11 2.28 2.40
N VAL A 33 5.51 1.45 1.43
CA VAL A 33 6.20 0.18 1.63
C VAL A 33 7.62 0.32 1.10
N PHE A 34 8.61 -0.05 1.91
CA PHE A 34 10.04 0.15 1.61
C PHE A 34 10.73 -1.08 1.02
N GLU A 35 9.94 -2.06 0.58
CA GLU A 35 10.40 -3.27 -0.09
C GLU A 35 9.53 -3.56 -1.32
N LEU A 36 10.16 -3.78 -2.47
CA LEU A 36 9.48 -3.97 -3.74
C LEU A 36 8.52 -5.17 -3.71
N GLU A 37 8.94 -6.32 -3.17
CA GLU A 37 8.08 -7.51 -3.08
C GLU A 37 6.84 -7.25 -2.21
N GLY A 38 7.04 -6.66 -1.03
CA GLY A 38 5.95 -6.28 -0.14
C GLY A 38 4.97 -5.31 -0.80
N GLY A 39 5.49 -4.30 -1.50
CA GLY A 39 4.68 -3.30 -2.19
C GLY A 39 3.84 -3.88 -3.33
N LEU A 40 4.42 -4.78 -4.14
CA LEU A 40 3.70 -5.46 -5.24
C LEU A 40 2.59 -6.38 -4.70
N LYS A 41 2.87 -7.13 -3.62
CA LYS A 41 1.86 -7.95 -2.93
C LYS A 41 0.73 -7.10 -2.38
N LEU A 42 1.06 -6.02 -1.66
CA LEU A 42 0.09 -5.15 -1.02
C LEU A 42 -0.79 -4.41 -2.05
N PHE A 43 -0.23 -4.01 -3.20
CA PHE A 43 -1.00 -3.43 -4.30
C PHE A 43 -2.16 -4.33 -4.72
N GLY A 44 -1.95 -5.64 -4.84
CA GLY A 44 -3.00 -6.59 -5.21
C GLY A 44 -4.20 -6.56 -4.26
N LEU A 45 -3.94 -6.44 -2.95
CA LEU A 45 -4.96 -6.38 -1.91
C LEU A 45 -5.66 -5.01 -1.88
N VAL A 46 -4.87 -3.94 -1.96
CA VAL A 46 -5.37 -2.56 -1.96
C VAL A 46 -6.25 -2.26 -3.17
N ASN A 47 -5.85 -2.70 -4.37
CA ASN A 47 -6.61 -2.50 -5.59
C ASN A 47 -7.96 -3.24 -5.61
N ALA A 48 -8.17 -4.22 -4.72
CA ALA A 48 -9.45 -4.91 -4.58
C ALA A 48 -10.43 -4.18 -3.63
N THR A 49 -10.08 -3.00 -3.12
CA THR A 49 -10.92 -2.22 -2.20
C THR A 49 -12.11 -1.62 -2.96
N PRO A 50 -13.36 -2.00 -2.64
CA PRO A 50 -14.54 -1.44 -3.31
C PRO A 50 -14.76 0.02 -2.90
N GLY A 51 -15.31 0.83 -3.82
CA GLY A 51 -15.64 2.23 -3.53
C GLY A 51 -14.43 3.12 -3.27
N ALA A 52 -13.26 2.76 -3.79
CA ALA A 52 -12.03 3.53 -3.66
C ALA A 52 -11.28 3.62 -5.00
N THR A 53 -10.54 4.71 -5.17
CA THR A 53 -9.54 4.87 -6.23
C THR A 53 -8.16 4.68 -5.63
N VAL A 54 -7.26 4.02 -6.37
CA VAL A 54 -5.88 3.79 -5.94
C VAL A 54 -4.91 4.43 -6.92
N GLN A 55 -4.06 5.31 -6.40
CA GLN A 55 -2.88 5.83 -7.09
C GLN A 55 -1.63 5.09 -6.60
N VAL A 56 -0.68 4.87 -7.50
CA VAL A 56 0.57 4.16 -7.21
C VAL A 56 1.73 5.04 -7.60
N LYS A 57 2.72 5.13 -6.71
CA LYS A 57 4.07 5.56 -7.05
C LYS A 57 5.04 4.41 -6.76
N LEU A 58 5.89 4.08 -7.73
CA LEU A 58 6.97 3.12 -7.59
C LEU A 58 8.28 3.80 -7.96
N ASP A 59 9.30 3.55 -7.16
CA ASP A 59 10.69 3.86 -7.44
C ASP A 59 11.52 2.65 -7.02
N GLY A 60 12.23 2.03 -7.96
CA GLY A 60 12.99 0.82 -7.68
C GLY A 60 13.60 0.19 -8.92
N GLY A 61 14.04 -1.05 -8.79
CA GLY A 61 14.74 -1.75 -9.85
C GLY A 61 15.20 -3.14 -9.46
N TYR A 62 15.96 -3.75 -10.35
CA TYR A 62 16.57 -5.06 -10.12
C TYR A 62 17.89 -5.21 -10.87
N GLU A 63 18.72 -6.11 -10.34
CA GLU A 63 19.94 -6.59 -10.98
C GLU A 63 19.66 -7.97 -11.59
N THR A 64 19.94 -8.13 -12.88
CA THR A 64 19.84 -9.42 -13.58
C THR A 64 20.87 -10.42 -13.05
N ALA A 65 20.72 -11.70 -13.39
CA ALA A 65 21.67 -12.75 -13.00
C ALA A 65 23.12 -12.43 -13.42
N GLU A 66 23.30 -11.81 -14.60
CA GLU A 66 24.59 -11.42 -15.16
C GLU A 66 25.06 -10.02 -14.70
N GLY A 67 24.39 -9.40 -13.72
CA GLY A 67 24.83 -8.13 -13.13
C GLY A 67 24.40 -6.86 -13.87
N SER A 68 23.61 -6.96 -14.94
CA SER A 68 23.01 -5.77 -15.58
C SER A 68 21.90 -5.18 -14.71
N THR A 69 21.76 -3.86 -14.70
CA THR A 69 20.80 -3.14 -13.85
C THR A 69 19.62 -2.60 -14.65
N VAL A 70 18.42 -2.73 -14.09
CA VAL A 70 17.19 -2.09 -14.58
C VAL A 70 16.63 -1.19 -13.49
N GLN A 71 16.28 0.05 -13.86
CA GLN A 71 15.63 1.03 -12.99
C GLN A 71 14.24 1.34 -13.53
N VAL A 72 13.27 1.47 -12.63
CA VAL A 72 11.86 1.65 -12.95
C VAL A 72 11.26 2.71 -12.03
N THR A 73 10.66 3.72 -12.66
CA THR A 73 9.79 4.68 -11.99
C THR A 73 8.40 4.61 -12.59
N PHE A 74 7.39 4.72 -11.73
CA PHE A 74 6.00 4.80 -12.17
C PHE A 74 5.24 5.75 -11.25
N GLU A 75 4.39 6.58 -11.85
CA GLU A 75 3.40 7.39 -11.15
C GLU A 75 2.10 7.38 -11.96
N GLY A 76 1.02 6.89 -11.36
CA GLY A 76 -0.23 6.77 -12.09
C GLY A 76 -1.32 6.04 -11.32
N MET A 77 -2.39 5.70 -12.05
CA MET A 77 -3.55 5.01 -11.48
C MET A 77 -3.32 3.50 -11.43
N ALA A 78 -3.99 2.82 -10.49
CA ALA A 78 -3.85 1.38 -10.31
C ALA A 78 -4.19 0.56 -11.56
N LYS A 79 -5.11 1.03 -12.41
CA LYS A 79 -5.45 0.38 -13.69
C LYS A 79 -4.22 0.22 -14.59
N ASP A 80 -3.36 1.23 -14.65
CA ASP A 80 -2.18 1.27 -15.52
C ASP A 80 -1.02 0.52 -14.85
N PHE A 81 -0.94 0.58 -13.51
CA PHE A 81 0.06 -0.13 -12.74
C PHE A 81 -0.06 -1.67 -12.82
N LYS A 82 -1.25 -2.22 -13.11
CA LYS A 82 -1.43 -3.69 -13.26
C LYS A 82 -0.47 -4.29 -14.27
N VAL A 83 -0.35 -3.66 -15.45
CA VAL A 83 0.54 -4.10 -16.53
C VAL A 83 2.01 -4.01 -16.09
N VAL A 84 2.37 -2.92 -15.39
CA VAL A 84 3.73 -2.73 -14.86
C VAL A 84 4.07 -3.79 -13.82
N ARG A 85 3.13 -4.12 -12.94
CA ARG A 85 3.29 -5.18 -11.94
C ARG A 85 3.47 -6.56 -12.60
N GLU A 86 2.63 -6.90 -13.57
CA GLU A 86 2.72 -8.17 -14.30
C GLU A 86 4.05 -8.33 -15.04
N PHE A 87 4.62 -7.22 -15.53
CA PHE A 87 5.98 -7.19 -16.07
C PHE A 87 7.04 -7.36 -14.97
N LEU A 88 6.94 -6.64 -13.85
CA LEU A 88 7.98 -6.62 -12.80
C LEU A 88 8.06 -7.90 -11.98
N GLU A 89 6.94 -8.54 -11.67
CA GLU A 89 6.91 -9.75 -10.83
C GLU A 89 7.81 -10.90 -11.32
N PRO A 90 7.75 -11.33 -12.60
CA PRO A 90 8.65 -12.37 -13.10
C PRO A 90 10.11 -11.92 -13.13
N GLN A 91 10.38 -10.67 -13.52
CA GLN A 91 11.75 -10.14 -13.56
C GLN A 91 12.38 -10.12 -12.18
N ARG A 92 11.65 -9.65 -11.17
CA ARG A 92 12.09 -9.66 -9.77
C ARG A 92 12.37 -11.06 -9.25
N LYS A 93 11.56 -12.06 -9.63
CA LYS A 93 11.78 -13.47 -9.22
C LYS A 93 13.03 -14.09 -9.85
N ALA A 94 13.38 -13.66 -11.06
CA ALA A 94 14.57 -14.14 -11.78
C ALA A 94 15.84 -13.29 -11.48
N ALA A 95 15.67 -12.12 -10.89
CA ALA A 95 16.75 -11.19 -10.58
C ALA A 95 17.69 -11.74 -9.50
N LYS A 96 18.96 -11.37 -9.61
CA LYS A 96 19.95 -11.61 -8.56
C LYS A 96 19.63 -10.81 -7.30
N SER A 97 19.17 -9.57 -7.48
CA SER A 97 18.68 -8.71 -6.39
C SER A 97 17.61 -7.76 -6.92
N ALA A 98 16.72 -7.32 -6.04
CA ALA A 98 15.72 -6.32 -6.36
C ALA A 98 15.47 -5.41 -5.16
N CYS A 99 15.26 -4.13 -5.41
CA CYS A 99 15.00 -3.14 -4.37
C CYS A 99 14.01 -2.10 -4.88
N GLY A 100 13.39 -1.38 -3.95
CA GLY A 100 12.47 -0.32 -4.30
C GLY A 100 11.44 -0.06 -3.23
N GLN A 101 10.74 1.05 -3.40
CA GLN A 101 9.65 1.50 -2.58
C GLN A 101 8.39 1.66 -3.42
N ILE A 102 7.25 1.31 -2.83
CA ILE A 102 5.94 1.52 -3.44
C ILE A 102 5.07 2.31 -2.47
N ARG A 103 4.46 3.36 -2.98
CA ARG A 103 3.46 4.16 -2.28
C ARG A 103 2.10 3.94 -2.91
N LEU A 104 1.15 3.49 -2.10
CA LEU A 104 -0.23 3.25 -2.48
C LEU A 104 -1.10 4.30 -1.81
N THR A 105 -1.71 5.18 -2.59
CA THR A 105 -2.67 6.17 -2.08
C THR A 105 -4.07 5.69 -2.38
N VAL A 106 -4.85 5.40 -1.35
CA VAL A 106 -6.23 4.94 -1.42
C VAL A 106 -7.15 6.09 -1.07
N THR A 107 -8.00 6.50 -2.01
CA THR A 107 -9.01 7.55 -1.81
C THR A 107 -10.39 6.90 -1.81
N PHE A 108 -11.11 7.00 -0.69
CA PHE A 108 -12.43 6.39 -0.51
C PHE A 108 -13.53 7.35 -0.99
N HIS A 109 -14.39 6.92 -1.92
CA HIS A 109 -15.38 7.80 -2.57
C HIS A 109 -16.43 8.35 -1.59
N GLN A 110 -16.82 7.57 -0.58
CA GLN A 110 -17.78 7.94 0.47
C GLN A 110 -17.11 8.13 1.85
N GLY A 111 -15.77 8.12 1.87
CA GLY A 111 -14.99 7.95 3.09
C GLY A 111 -15.12 6.56 3.71
N LEU A 112 -14.10 6.13 4.44
CA LEU A 112 -14.12 4.94 5.29
C LEU A 112 -14.67 5.35 6.66
N ALA A 113 -15.80 4.77 7.09
CA ALA A 113 -16.40 5.13 8.36
C ALA A 113 -15.52 4.64 9.52
N LEU A 114 -15.26 5.52 10.50
CA LEU A 114 -14.48 5.16 11.69
C LEU A 114 -15.34 4.55 12.81
N ALA A 115 -16.66 4.71 12.71
CA ALA A 115 -17.63 4.01 13.54
C ALA A 115 -17.81 2.57 13.04
N GLY A 116 -17.98 1.63 13.97
CA GLY A 116 -18.08 0.21 13.64
C GLY A 116 -16.71 -0.41 13.33
N ASP A 117 -16.73 -1.46 12.50
CA ASP A 117 -15.59 -2.36 12.25
C ASP A 117 -15.04 -2.31 10.81
N GLU A 118 -15.47 -1.33 9.99
CA GLU A 118 -14.99 -1.16 8.61
C GLU A 118 -13.46 -0.96 8.53
N PRO A 119 -12.82 -0.11 9.37
CA PRO A 119 -11.38 0.09 9.33
C PRO A 119 -10.58 -1.18 9.69
N GLU A 120 -11.06 -1.92 10.69
CA GLU A 120 -10.49 -3.19 11.11
C GLU A 120 -10.59 -4.23 9.97
N LYS A 121 -11.78 -4.37 9.35
CA LYS A 121 -11.99 -5.24 8.19
C LYS A 121 -11.10 -4.86 7.01
N PHE A 122 -10.88 -3.57 6.78
CA PHE A 122 -9.95 -3.08 5.76
C PHE A 122 -8.52 -3.53 6.09
N GLY A 123 -8.04 -3.28 7.31
CA GLY A 123 -6.71 -3.71 7.76
C GLY A 123 -6.51 -5.23 7.72
N GLU A 124 -7.51 -6.00 8.12
CA GLU A 124 -7.50 -7.47 8.05
C GLU A 124 -7.39 -7.98 6.62
N LYS A 125 -8.16 -7.40 5.68
CA LYS A 125 -8.07 -7.75 4.26
C LYS A 125 -6.69 -7.49 3.71
N LEU A 126 -6.10 -6.33 4.05
CA LEU A 126 -4.75 -5.97 3.59
C LEU A 126 -3.66 -6.84 4.20
N ALA A 127 -3.89 -7.43 5.36
CA ALA A 127 -2.90 -8.28 6.02
C ALA A 127 -2.95 -9.75 5.61
N LYS A 128 -3.89 -10.13 4.73
CA LYS A 128 -3.92 -11.46 4.13
C LYS A 128 -2.65 -11.73 3.32
N LEU A 129 -2.40 -13.01 3.00
CA LEU A 129 -1.28 -13.44 2.15
C LEU A 129 0.11 -13.01 2.68
N GLY A 130 0.27 -12.90 4.00
CA GLY A 130 1.54 -12.55 4.63
C GLY A 130 1.89 -11.06 4.58
N ALA A 131 1.01 -10.20 4.06
CA ALA A 131 1.27 -8.75 4.01
C ALA A 131 1.26 -8.09 5.41
N GLY A 132 0.71 -8.78 6.42
CA GLY A 132 0.65 -8.28 7.80
C GLY A 132 2.01 -8.02 8.45
N THR A 133 3.09 -8.66 7.98
CA THR A 133 4.46 -8.49 8.49
C THR A 133 5.28 -7.49 7.68
N ILE A 134 4.66 -6.81 6.71
CA ILE A 134 5.33 -5.77 5.93
C ILE A 134 5.51 -4.53 6.80
N GLN A 135 6.75 -4.05 6.89
CA GLN A 135 7.05 -2.77 7.51
C GLN A 135 6.57 -1.63 6.60
N ILE A 136 5.71 -0.77 7.14
CA ILE A 136 5.14 0.36 6.40
C ILE A 136 5.19 1.66 7.18
N GLN A 137 4.99 2.74 6.44
CA GLN A 137 4.51 4.01 6.97
C GLN A 137 3.10 4.24 6.43
N ALA A 138 2.14 4.46 7.33
CA ALA A 138 0.76 4.78 6.97
C ALA A 138 0.46 6.25 7.29
N THR A 139 -0.21 6.94 6.36
CA THR A 139 -0.69 8.31 6.56
C THR A 139 -2.19 8.34 6.27
N ALA A 140 -2.96 9.06 7.06
CA ALA A 140 -4.38 9.26 6.83
C ALA A 140 -4.79 10.73 6.84
N GLU A 141 -5.80 11.01 6.02
CA GLU A 141 -6.56 12.25 5.94
C GLU A 141 -8.04 11.94 6.14
N GLY A 142 -8.76 12.85 6.79
CA GLY A 142 -10.14 12.65 7.21
C GLY A 142 -10.68 13.85 7.97
N GLY A 143 -11.92 13.73 8.42
CA GLY A 143 -12.65 14.83 9.05
C GLY A 143 -13.95 14.37 9.70
N ALA A 144 -14.70 15.35 10.20
CA ALA A 144 -16.04 15.18 10.75
C ALA A 144 -17.09 15.02 9.64
#